data_AF-A0A817S419-F1
#
_entry.id   AF-A0A817S419-F1
#
_cell.length_a   1.000
_cell.length_b   1.000
_cell.length_c   1.000
_cell.angle_alpha   90.00
_cell.angle_beta   90.00
_cell.angle_gamma   90.00
#
_symmetry.space_group_name_H-M   'P 1'
#
loop_
_entity.id
_entity.type
_entity.pdbx_description
1 polymer ?
#
loop_
_entity_poly.entity_id
_entity_poly.type
_entity_poly.pdbx_seq_one_letter_code
_entity_poly.pdbx_strand_id
1 'polypeptide(L)'
;MNLSNVKHLEIPLCSQTTGSTILLMILKEAPNLSSLNIFNCSIDILKNNKEICQYTNNMIKKLQFCVYSQTNPCQKPNDVNSIHKVFSNVEQMTCHKTQSDSCLFLLNNLSKLSTLTIHFYQSINDSSFSKVKEELSKLKNIFFYEEILRDIKHVKLMAFGFWVSRDDINT
;
A
#
# COMPACT_ATOMS: atom_id res chain seq x y z
N MET A 1 -27.37 -5.66 2.64
CA MET A 1 -26.78 -7.02 2.63
C MET A 1 -25.81 -7.07 3.79
N ASN A 2 -26.00 -7.96 4.78
CA ASN A 2 -25.19 -7.89 6.01
C ASN A 2 -23.73 -8.34 5.74
N LEU A 3 -22.79 -7.39 5.77
CA LEU A 3 -21.35 -7.63 5.58
C LEU A 3 -20.54 -7.44 6.87
N SER A 4 -21.16 -7.52 8.04
CA SER A 4 -20.50 -7.35 9.35
C SER A 4 -19.33 -8.29 9.60
N ASN A 5 -19.29 -9.46 8.97
CA ASN A 5 -18.17 -10.41 9.09
C ASN A 5 -16.99 -10.11 8.15
N VAL A 6 -17.15 -9.20 7.20
CA VAL A 6 -16.10 -8.83 6.25
C VAL A 6 -15.09 -7.91 6.93
N LYS A 7 -13.87 -8.40 7.09
CA LYS A 7 -12.73 -7.65 7.67
C LYS A 7 -11.69 -7.23 6.63
N HIS A 8 -11.66 -7.95 5.51
CA HIS A 8 -10.72 -7.74 4.42
C HIS A 8 -11.48 -7.73 3.09
N LEU A 9 -11.14 -6.79 2.22
CA LEU A 9 -11.71 -6.67 0.89
C LEU A 9 -10.58 -6.54 -0.13
N GLU A 10 -10.67 -7.35 -1.18
CA GLU A 10 -9.90 -7.18 -2.40
C GLU A 10 -10.86 -6.84 -3.53
N ILE A 11 -10.65 -5.70 -4.17
CA ILE A 11 -11.50 -5.26 -5.27
C ILE A 11 -10.65 -4.68 -6.42
N PRO A 12 -10.70 -5.29 -7.62
CA PRO A 12 -10.05 -4.73 -8.79
C PRO A 12 -10.81 -3.51 -9.30
N LEU A 13 -10.43 -2.33 -8.83
CA LEU A 13 -11.01 -1.06 -9.24
C LEU A 13 -10.27 -0.52 -10.46
N CYS A 14 -10.47 -1.15 -11.61
CA CYS A 14 -9.89 -0.74 -12.89
C CYS A 14 -10.85 0.11 -13.75
N SER A 15 -12.14 0.21 -13.37
CA SER A 15 -13.15 1.01 -14.07
C SER A 15 -13.76 2.09 -13.17
N GLN A 16 -13.96 3.29 -13.73
CA GLN A 16 -14.28 4.50 -12.96
C GLN A 16 -15.65 4.47 -12.25
N THR A 17 -16.66 3.81 -12.85
CA THR A 17 -18.07 3.97 -12.45
C THR A 17 -18.61 2.80 -11.64
N THR A 18 -18.47 1.57 -12.15
CA THR A 18 -19.03 0.39 -11.47
C THR A 18 -18.24 0.02 -10.22
N GLY A 19 -16.91 0.09 -10.29
CA GLY A 19 -16.05 -0.28 -9.16
C GLY A 19 -16.22 0.62 -7.94
N SER A 20 -16.24 1.94 -8.15
CA SER A 20 -16.38 2.93 -7.07
C SER A 20 -17.73 2.82 -6.36
N THR A 21 -18.80 2.63 -7.12
CA THR A 21 -20.16 2.45 -6.58
C THR A 21 -20.24 1.19 -5.71
N ILE A 22 -19.71 0.06 -6.21
CA ILE A 22 -19.69 -1.19 -5.45
C ILE A 22 -18.86 -1.05 -4.17
N LEU A 23 -17.67 -0.43 -4.25
CA LEU A 23 -16.85 -0.19 -3.08
C LEU A 23 -17.60 0.63 -2.02
N LEU A 24 -18.28 1.71 -2.43
CA LEU A 24 -19.03 2.55 -1.50
C LEU A 24 -20.17 1.78 -0.82
N MET A 25 -20.90 0.95 -1.57
CA MET A 25 -21.93 0.08 -0.99
C MET A 25 -21.35 -0.89 0.04
N ILE A 26 -20.19 -1.49 -0.25
CA ILE A 26 -19.52 -2.40 0.69
C ILE A 26 -19.07 -1.65 1.95
N LEU A 27 -18.46 -0.46 1.80
CA LEU A 27 -17.99 0.35 2.93
C LEU A 27 -19.14 0.72 3.89
N LYS A 28 -20.34 0.99 3.35
CA LYS A 28 -21.54 1.27 4.16
C LYS A 28 -22.05 0.06 4.93
N GLU A 29 -21.97 -1.12 4.34
CA GLU A 29 -22.58 -2.34 4.88
C GLU A 29 -21.60 -3.23 5.68
N ALA A 30 -20.30 -2.95 5.62
CA ALA A 30 -19.23 -3.73 6.24
C ALA A 30 -18.51 -2.94 7.37
N PRO A 31 -19.16 -2.69 8.53
CA PRO A 31 -18.63 -1.82 9.58
C PRO A 31 -17.30 -2.30 10.19
N ASN A 32 -16.99 -3.59 10.08
CA ASN A 32 -15.76 -4.18 10.60
C ASN A 32 -14.64 -4.29 9.55
N LEU A 33 -14.84 -3.74 8.35
CA LEU A 33 -13.82 -3.72 7.31
C LEU A 33 -12.65 -2.86 7.78
N SER A 34 -11.48 -3.47 7.93
CA SER A 34 -10.27 -2.77 8.37
C SER A 34 -9.10 -2.93 7.42
N SER A 35 -9.26 -3.74 6.38
CA SER A 35 -8.20 -4.06 5.43
C SER A 35 -8.69 -4.01 3.99
N LEU A 36 -7.91 -3.38 3.11
CA LEU A 36 -8.23 -3.21 1.70
C LEU A 36 -7.01 -3.51 0.83
N ASN A 37 -7.23 -4.25 -0.26
CA ASN A 37 -6.27 -4.44 -1.35
C ASN A 37 -6.74 -3.66 -2.59
N ILE A 38 -5.89 -2.77 -3.10
CA ILE A 38 -6.18 -1.94 -4.27
C ILE A 38 -5.02 -1.93 -5.27
N PHE A 39 -5.35 -1.54 -6.50
CA PHE A 39 -4.37 -1.30 -7.55
C PHE A 39 -4.04 0.19 -7.67
N ASN A 40 -2.88 0.49 -8.22
CA ASN A 40 -2.43 1.86 -8.46
C ASN A 40 -3.42 2.70 -9.28
N CYS A 41 -4.07 2.09 -10.26
CA CYS A 41 -5.05 2.73 -11.12
C CYS A 41 -6.33 3.17 -10.38
N SER A 42 -6.57 2.61 -9.21
CA SER A 42 -7.74 2.88 -8.38
C SER A 42 -7.60 4.20 -7.61
N ILE A 43 -6.38 4.66 -7.34
CA ILE A 43 -6.15 5.87 -6.49
C ILE A 43 -6.84 7.10 -7.05
N ASP A 44 -6.81 7.30 -8.37
CA ASP A 44 -7.49 8.44 -8.99
C ASP A 44 -9.00 8.38 -8.86
N ILE A 45 -9.57 7.18 -8.90
CA ILE A 45 -11.01 6.98 -8.72
C ILE A 45 -11.38 7.29 -7.28
N LEU A 46 -10.59 6.77 -6.33
CA LEU A 46 -10.83 6.93 -4.91
C LEU A 46 -10.65 8.39 -4.47
N LYS A 47 -9.56 9.05 -4.86
CA LYS A 47 -9.23 10.42 -4.43
C LYS A 47 -10.26 11.47 -4.87
N ASN A 48 -10.99 11.18 -5.95
CA ASN A 48 -12.03 12.05 -6.48
C ASN A 48 -13.41 11.82 -5.86
N ASN A 49 -13.59 10.76 -5.05
CA ASN A 49 -14.85 10.47 -4.38
C ASN A 49 -14.72 10.77 -2.87
N LYS A 50 -15.25 11.92 -2.45
CA LYS A 50 -15.17 12.40 -1.05
C LYS A 50 -15.77 11.42 -0.04
N GLU A 51 -16.88 10.78 -0.41
CA GLU A 51 -17.58 9.85 0.49
C GLU A 51 -16.74 8.58 0.70
N ILE A 52 -16.18 8.02 -0.39
CA ILE A 52 -15.26 6.88 -0.28
C ILE A 52 -14.05 7.26 0.58
N CYS A 53 -13.41 8.42 0.34
CA CYS A 53 -12.29 8.89 1.16
C CYS A 53 -12.63 8.98 2.64
N GLN A 54 -13.84 9.43 3.00
CA GLN A 54 -14.28 9.49 4.40
C GLN A 54 -14.37 8.10 5.02
N TYR A 55 -15.04 7.15 4.34
CA TYR A 55 -15.13 5.78 4.84
C TYR A 55 -13.76 5.11 4.92
N THR A 56 -12.92 5.22 3.88
CA THR A 56 -11.60 4.59 3.87
C THR A 56 -10.69 5.16 4.96
N ASN A 57 -10.68 6.47 5.15
CA ASN A 57 -9.90 7.10 6.22
C ASN A 57 -10.37 6.67 7.61
N ASN A 58 -11.66 6.42 7.82
CA ASN A 58 -12.16 6.04 9.14
C ASN A 58 -11.95 4.56 9.44
N MET A 59 -12.09 3.70 8.43
CA MET A 59 -12.20 2.25 8.62
C MET A 59 -10.91 1.51 8.32
N ILE A 60 -10.19 1.90 7.26
CA ILE A 60 -9.09 1.10 6.73
C ILE A 60 -7.81 1.39 7.50
N LYS A 61 -7.30 0.35 8.16
CA LYS A 61 -6.06 0.34 8.92
C LYS A 61 -4.93 -0.39 8.21
N LYS A 62 -5.28 -1.36 7.36
CA LYS A 62 -4.31 -2.16 6.60
C LYS A 62 -4.54 -1.99 5.09
N LEU A 63 -3.53 -1.52 4.37
CA LEU A 63 -3.61 -1.28 2.94
C LEU A 63 -2.58 -2.12 2.19
N GLN A 64 -3.04 -2.95 1.27
CA GLN A 64 -2.18 -3.56 0.27
C GLN A 64 -2.30 -2.78 -1.04
N PHE A 65 -1.18 -2.29 -1.53
CA PHE A 65 -1.06 -1.44 -2.70
C PHE A 65 -0.26 -2.15 -3.80
N CYS A 66 -0.98 -2.63 -4.81
CA CYS A 66 -0.40 -3.42 -5.90
C CYS A 66 -0.16 -2.54 -7.14
N VAL A 67 1.05 -2.63 -7.70
CA VAL A 67 1.42 -1.96 -8.95
C VAL A 67 1.54 -3.01 -10.06
N TYR A 68 0.60 -3.02 -11.02
CA TYR A 68 0.67 -3.95 -12.16
C TYR A 68 1.79 -3.58 -13.13
N SER A 69 2.39 -4.58 -13.76
CA SER A 69 3.43 -4.41 -14.79
C SER A 69 2.87 -3.96 -16.14
N GLN A 70 3.78 -3.51 -17.00
CA GLN A 70 3.65 -2.77 -18.27
C GLN A 70 2.66 -3.29 -19.33
N THR A 71 1.97 -4.41 -19.13
CA THR A 71 1.05 -5.01 -20.12
C THR A 71 -0.42 -4.66 -19.91
N ASN A 72 -0.77 -3.93 -18.85
CA ASN A 72 -2.15 -3.56 -18.51
C ASN A 72 -2.46 -2.12 -19.00
N PRO A 73 -3.62 -1.83 -19.61
CA PRO A 73 -3.99 -0.49 -20.10
C PRO A 73 -4.08 0.58 -19.00
N CYS A 74 -3.95 0.19 -17.74
CA CYS A 74 -3.85 1.08 -16.58
C CYS A 74 -2.42 1.58 -16.33
N GLN A 75 -1.71 2.02 -17.37
CA GLN A 75 -0.38 2.64 -17.27
C GLN A 75 -0.49 4.09 -16.81
N LYS A 76 -0.79 4.30 -15.53
CA LYS A 76 -0.49 5.60 -14.91
C LYS A 76 0.83 5.51 -14.16
N PRO A 77 1.68 6.55 -14.24
CA PRO A 77 2.89 6.62 -13.43
C PRO A 77 2.52 6.40 -11.96
N ASN A 78 3.42 5.75 -11.23
CA ASN A 78 3.18 5.23 -9.89
C ASN A 78 2.91 6.38 -8.91
N ASP A 79 1.66 6.84 -8.80
CA ASP A 79 1.27 7.94 -7.90
C ASP A 79 0.97 7.42 -6.49
N VAL A 80 1.93 6.67 -5.95
CA VAL A 80 1.98 6.26 -4.53
C VAL A 80 1.85 7.50 -3.63
N ASN A 81 2.31 8.65 -4.11
CA ASN A 81 2.28 9.90 -3.38
C ASN A 81 0.85 10.41 -3.13
N SER A 82 -0.15 10.01 -3.92
CA SER A 82 -1.55 10.38 -3.65
C SER A 82 -2.25 9.53 -2.57
N ILE A 83 -1.62 8.46 -2.08
CA ILE A 83 -2.24 7.52 -1.12
C ILE A 83 -2.64 8.22 0.18
N HIS A 84 -1.81 9.14 0.69
CA HIS A 84 -2.09 9.86 1.93
C HIS A 84 -3.40 10.67 1.90
N LYS A 85 -3.91 11.01 0.71
CA LYS A 85 -5.17 11.75 0.55
C LYS A 85 -6.40 10.88 0.82
N VAL A 86 -6.29 9.58 0.61
CA VAL A 86 -7.39 8.61 0.68
C VAL A 86 -7.29 7.72 1.92
N PHE A 87 -6.08 7.51 2.41
CA PHE A 87 -5.73 6.52 3.42
C PHE A 87 -4.85 7.10 4.53
N SER A 88 -5.18 8.29 5.03
CA SER A 88 -4.38 9.05 6.00
C SER A 88 -4.21 8.34 7.35
N ASN A 89 -5.13 7.44 7.71
CA ASN A 89 -5.14 6.72 8.97
C ASN A 89 -4.63 5.27 8.88
N VAL A 90 -4.03 4.89 7.75
CA VAL A 90 -3.44 3.56 7.59
C VAL A 90 -2.28 3.38 8.57
N GLU A 91 -2.29 2.22 9.22
CA GLU A 91 -1.29 1.83 10.22
C GLU A 91 -0.31 0.81 9.65
N GLN A 92 -0.79 -0.06 8.74
CA GLN A 92 0.01 -1.08 8.09
C GLN A 92 -0.17 -0.98 6.58
N MET A 93 0.93 -0.89 5.85
CA MET A 93 0.91 -0.80 4.41
C MET A 93 1.85 -1.81 3.77
N THR A 94 1.40 -2.47 2.71
CA THR A 94 2.23 -3.35 1.88
C THR A 94 2.24 -2.82 0.45
N CYS A 95 3.42 -2.53 -0.08
CA CYS A 95 3.58 -2.01 -1.44
C CYS A 95 4.38 -2.98 -2.31
N HIS A 96 4.07 -3.03 -3.60
CA HIS A 96 4.85 -3.80 -4.58
C HIS A 96 5.60 -2.84 -5.51
N LYS A 97 6.87 -3.13 -5.82
CA LYS A 97 7.68 -2.37 -6.81
C LYS A 97 7.70 -0.85 -6.55
N THR A 98 8.05 -0.45 -5.33
CA THR A 98 8.08 0.96 -4.92
C THR A 98 9.50 1.52 -4.97
N GLN A 99 9.66 2.75 -5.45
CA GLN A 99 10.95 3.47 -5.47
C GLN A 99 11.27 4.06 -4.08
N SER A 100 12.55 4.30 -3.79
CA SER A 100 13.02 4.89 -2.51
C SER A 100 12.23 6.14 -2.12
N ASP A 101 12.07 7.06 -3.07
CA ASP A 101 11.47 8.37 -2.82
C ASP A 101 9.99 8.24 -2.45
N SER A 102 9.28 7.28 -3.05
CA SER A 102 7.91 6.95 -2.68
C SER A 102 7.83 6.34 -1.28
N CYS A 103 8.82 5.55 -0.86
CA CYS A 103 8.87 5.00 0.50
C CYS A 103 9.04 6.12 1.53
N LEU A 104 10.00 7.03 1.30
CA LEU A 104 10.23 8.20 2.14
C LEU A 104 8.99 9.09 2.19
N PHE A 105 8.34 9.31 1.05
CA PHE A 105 7.10 10.07 0.99
C PHE A 105 6.02 9.44 1.86
N LEU A 106 5.78 8.13 1.76
CA LEU A 106 4.78 7.43 2.57
C LEU A 106 5.07 7.55 4.06
N LEU A 107 6.33 7.35 4.46
CA LEU A 107 6.76 7.46 5.85
C LEU A 107 6.52 8.87 6.43
N ASN A 108 6.80 9.90 5.64
CA ASN A 108 6.64 11.29 6.06
C ASN A 108 5.18 11.76 6.06
N ASN A 109 4.32 11.20 5.22
CA ASN A 109 2.95 11.70 5.02
C ASN A 109 1.86 10.83 5.67
N LEU A 110 2.16 9.59 6.05
CA LEU A 110 1.23 8.71 6.75
C LEU A 110 1.57 8.69 8.25
N SER A 111 1.01 9.61 9.01
CA SER A 111 1.35 9.82 10.43
C SER A 111 0.96 8.64 11.35
N LYS A 112 0.06 7.77 10.93
CA LYS A 112 -0.31 6.56 11.69
C LYS A 112 0.41 5.29 11.24
N LEU A 113 1.19 5.39 10.16
CA LEU A 113 1.93 4.26 9.62
C LEU A 113 2.99 3.80 10.62
N SER A 114 2.82 2.57 11.11
CA SER A 114 3.77 1.85 11.97
C SER A 114 4.48 0.75 11.19
N THR A 115 3.82 0.16 10.20
CA THR A 115 4.37 -0.95 9.41
C THR A 115 4.36 -0.62 7.92
N LEU A 116 5.51 -0.70 7.24
CA LEU A 116 5.60 -0.58 5.79
C LEU A 116 6.38 -1.77 5.21
N THR A 117 5.65 -2.68 4.58
CA THR A 117 6.22 -3.85 3.92
C THR A 117 6.40 -3.57 2.43
N ILE A 118 7.59 -3.83 1.86
CA ILE A 118 7.85 -3.56 0.44
C ILE A 118 8.31 -4.83 -0.28
N HIS A 119 7.53 -5.25 -1.27
CA HIS A 119 7.86 -6.42 -2.06
C HIS A 119 8.65 -6.00 -3.30
N PHE A 120 9.88 -6.54 -3.40
CA PHE A 120 10.75 -6.33 -4.54
C PHE A 120 10.76 -7.60 -5.40
N TYR A 121 10.53 -7.43 -6.69
CA TYR A 121 10.74 -8.51 -7.66
C TYR A 121 12.16 -8.36 -8.18
N GLN A 122 13.13 -9.01 -7.54
CA GLN A 122 14.52 -8.96 -8.00
C GLN A 122 14.74 -9.94 -9.15
N SER A 123 15.35 -9.45 -10.22
CA SER A 123 16.32 -10.26 -10.95
C SER A 123 17.65 -10.18 -10.17
N ILE A 124 18.50 -11.20 -10.28
CA ILE A 124 19.72 -11.40 -9.46
C ILE A 124 20.69 -10.19 -9.44
N ASN A 125 20.52 -9.20 -10.33
CA ASN A 125 21.42 -8.04 -10.49
C ASN A 125 20.79 -6.67 -10.14
N ASP A 126 19.62 -6.61 -9.50
CA ASP A 126 18.93 -5.33 -9.29
C ASP A 126 19.46 -4.53 -8.07
N SER A 127 20.33 -3.54 -8.35
CA SER A 127 20.91 -2.61 -7.36
C SER A 127 19.90 -1.69 -6.65
N SER A 128 18.64 -1.68 -7.10
CA SER A 128 17.59 -0.81 -6.55
C SER A 128 17.34 -1.05 -5.07
N PHE A 129 17.46 -2.30 -4.61
CA PHE A 129 17.28 -2.65 -3.20
C PHE A 129 18.37 -2.04 -2.31
N SER A 130 19.64 -2.19 -2.68
CA SER A 130 20.76 -1.67 -1.89
C SER A 130 20.63 -0.17 -1.66
N LYS A 131 20.18 0.57 -2.69
CA LYS A 131 19.91 2.01 -2.60
C LYS A 131 18.75 2.33 -1.65
N VAL A 132 17.62 1.63 -1.76
CA VAL A 132 16.46 1.85 -0.86
C VAL A 132 16.84 1.52 0.58
N LYS A 133 17.55 0.41 0.81
CA LYS A 133 18.01 0.01 2.14
C LYS A 133 18.98 1.03 2.72
N GLU A 134 19.95 1.50 1.93
CA GLU A 134 20.91 2.53 2.34
C GLU A 134 20.19 3.82 2.74
N GLU A 135 19.28 4.34 1.91
CA GLU A 135 18.51 5.55 2.22
C GLU A 135 17.62 5.39 3.45
N LEU A 136 16.91 4.27 3.57
CA LEU A 136 16.03 4.02 4.72
C LEU A 136 16.81 3.70 6.00
N SER A 137 18.03 3.17 5.91
CA SER A 137 18.86 2.89 7.09
C SER A 137 19.31 4.16 7.84
N LYS A 138 19.25 5.32 7.16
CA LYS A 138 19.51 6.64 7.77
C LYS A 138 18.38 7.08 8.69
N LEU A 139 17.19 6.47 8.57
CA LEU A 139 16.05 6.78 9.42
C LEU A 139 16.17 6.02 10.74
N LYS A 140 15.96 6.73 11.85
CA LYS A 140 15.88 6.10 13.17
C LYS A 140 14.66 5.19 13.20
N ASN A 141 14.79 4.08 13.91
CA ASN A 141 13.71 3.17 14.27
C ASN A 141 13.11 2.34 13.12
N ILE A 142 13.87 2.14 12.04
CA ILE A 142 13.50 1.23 10.96
C ILE A 142 14.15 -0.14 11.18
N PHE A 143 13.32 -1.15 11.39
CA PHE A 143 13.76 -2.55 11.47
C PHE A 143 13.54 -3.23 10.14
N PHE A 144 14.62 -3.70 9.50
CA PHE A 144 14.53 -4.42 8.23
C PHE A 144 14.40 -5.92 8.48
N TYR A 145 13.50 -6.57 7.75
CA TYR A 145 13.47 -8.02 7.62
C TYR A 145 13.38 -8.44 6.15
N GLU A 146 14.00 -9.56 5.85
CA GLU A 146 14.03 -10.17 4.52
C GLU A 146 13.31 -11.51 4.58
N GLU A 147 12.37 -11.73 3.67
CA GLU A 147 11.61 -12.96 3.55
C GLU A 147 11.65 -13.44 2.10
N ILE A 148 12.13 -14.66 1.87
CA ILE A 148 12.10 -15.29 0.54
C ILE A 148 10.71 -15.88 0.35
N LEU A 149 9.90 -15.26 -0.51
CA LEU A 149 8.52 -15.66 -0.74
C LEU A 149 8.39 -16.85 -1.70
N ARG A 150 9.17 -16.89 -2.79
CA ARG A 150 9.19 -18.00 -3.78
C ARG A 150 10.50 -18.05 -4.57
N ASP A 151 10.98 -19.25 -4.87
CA ASP A 151 12.08 -19.51 -5.82
C ASP A 151 11.51 -20.19 -7.07
N ILE A 152 11.49 -19.50 -8.22
CA ILE A 152 10.99 -20.06 -9.48
C ILE A 152 12.03 -19.80 -10.56
N LYS A 153 12.68 -20.86 -11.06
CA LYS A 153 13.52 -20.87 -12.28
C LYS A 153 14.34 -19.57 -12.47
N HIS A 154 15.25 -19.30 -11.54
CA HIS A 154 16.18 -18.15 -11.53
C HIS A 154 15.60 -16.77 -11.17
N VAL A 155 14.33 -16.69 -10.74
CA VAL A 155 13.73 -15.48 -10.17
C VAL A 155 13.38 -15.76 -8.70
N LYS A 156 14.08 -15.08 -7.78
CA LYS A 156 13.74 -15.08 -6.36
C LYS A 156 12.75 -13.95 -6.10
N LEU A 157 11.55 -14.30 -5.67
CA LEU A 157 10.63 -13.33 -5.09
C LEU A 157 11.06 -13.10 -3.64
N MET A 158 11.54 -11.90 -3.34
CA MET A 158 11.92 -11.50 -1.99
C MET A 158 10.97 -10.40 -1.51
N ALA A 159 10.30 -10.64 -0.38
CA ALA A 159 9.68 -9.58 0.37
C ALA A 159 10.71 -8.97 1.31
N PHE A 160 10.75 -7.65 1.34
CA PHE A 160 11.55 -6.92 2.32
C PHE A 160 10.59 -6.03 3.09
N GLY A 161 10.32 -6.40 4.32
CA GLY A 161 9.53 -5.54 5.17
C GLY A 161 10.41 -4.64 6.01
N PHE A 162 9.86 -3.50 6.39
CA PHE A 162 10.38 -2.82 7.54
C PHE A 162 9.28 -2.33 8.46
N TRP A 163 9.59 -2.33 9.75
CA TRP A 163 8.72 -1.75 10.78
C TRP A 163 9.34 -0.46 11.27
N VAL A 164 8.51 0.56 11.46
CA VAL A 164 8.92 1.83 12.04
C VAL A 164 8.41 1.87 13.47
N SER A 165 9.33 1.72 14.44
CA SER A 165 8.99 2.02 15.83
C SER A 165 8.88 3.54 15.99
N ARG A 166 7.71 4.04 16.38
CA ARG A 166 7.53 5.46 16.68
C ARG A 166 7.83 5.81 18.15
N ASP A 167 8.48 4.90 18.89
CA ASP A 167 8.67 5.07 20.33
C ASP A 167 9.57 6.26 20.72
N ASP A 168 10.24 6.94 19.76
CA ASP A 168 11.13 8.08 20.03
C ASP A 168 10.82 9.39 19.27
N ILE A 169 9.64 9.61 18.69
CA ILE A 169 9.30 10.92 18.05
C ILE A 169 8.63 11.88 19.07
N ASN A 170 9.15 11.91 20.30
CA ASN A 170 8.80 12.91 21.31
C ASN A 170 10.03 13.21 22.19
N THR A 171 11.01 13.90 21.62
CA THR A 171 11.97 14.74 22.36
C THR A 171 12.32 15.95 21.52
#